data_AF-A0A950CRD8-F1
#
_entry.id   AF-A0A950CRD8-F1
#
_cell.length_a   1.000
_cell.length_b   1.000
_cell.length_c   1.000
_cell.angle_alpha   90.00
_cell.angle_beta   90.00
_cell.angle_gamma   90.00
#
_symmetry.space_group_name_H-M   'P 1'
#
loop_
_entity.id
_entity.type
_entity.pdbx_description
1 polymer ?
#
loop_
_entity_poly.entity_id
_entity_poly.type
_entity_poly.pdbx_seq_one_letter_code
_entity_poly.pdbx_strand_id
1 'polypeptide(L)'
;MIARLQAEADAVLAAVEYLRSVPSADISRLGIAGRSLGGIVTLFAISRNRSFRAAVDTAGGLLVRSFSPALQAALRQAARAVTCLVLLMDAQNDRPRGDTDALRGEGRRGVTAPADHVSAVYAKKSRLARARE
;
A
#
# COMPACT_ATOMS: atom_id res chain seq x y z
N MET A 1 4.69 -6.56 -16.41
CA MET A 1 3.89 -6.17 -15.23
C MET A 1 4.58 -5.12 -14.37
N ILE A 2 5.79 -5.36 -13.84
CA ILE A 2 6.49 -4.41 -12.95
C ILE A 2 6.66 -3.03 -13.61
N ALA A 3 7.17 -2.96 -14.84
CA ALA A 3 7.34 -1.71 -15.57
C ALA A 3 6.02 -0.91 -15.71
N ARG A 4 4.88 -1.59 -15.92
CA ARG A 4 3.55 -0.96 -15.97
C ARG A 4 3.18 -0.34 -14.63
N LEU A 5 3.36 -1.06 -13.53
CA LEU A 5 3.06 -0.58 -12.18
C LEU A 5 3.97 0.59 -11.77
N GLN A 6 5.22 0.57 -12.21
CA GLN A 6 6.15 1.68 -12.00
C GLN A 6 5.77 2.91 -12.82
N ALA A 7 5.34 2.74 -14.08
CA ALA A 7 4.82 3.83 -14.89
C ALA A 7 3.52 4.43 -14.30
N GLU A 8 2.64 3.61 -13.73
CA GLU A 8 1.48 4.11 -12.98
C GLU A 8 1.88 4.88 -11.72
N ALA A 9 2.95 4.45 -11.04
CA ALA A 9 3.51 5.22 -9.93
C ALA A 9 4.12 6.54 -10.43
N ASP A 10 4.75 6.59 -11.61
CA ASP A 10 5.25 7.83 -12.20
C ASP A 10 4.11 8.83 -12.45
N ALA A 11 2.95 8.36 -12.91
CA ALA A 11 1.76 9.20 -13.07
C ALA A 11 1.27 9.77 -11.72
N VAL A 12 1.32 8.97 -10.65
CA VAL A 12 1.03 9.47 -9.29
C VAL A 12 2.02 10.54 -8.88
N LEU A 13 3.32 10.36 -9.14
CA LEU A 13 4.34 11.36 -8.82
C LEU A 13 4.16 12.65 -9.62
N ALA A 14 3.78 12.56 -10.90
CA ALA A 14 3.42 13.72 -11.70
C ALA A 14 2.18 14.46 -11.12
N ALA A 15 1.21 13.74 -10.57
CA ALA A 15 0.08 14.35 -9.88
C ALA A 15 0.52 15.11 -8.61
N VAL A 16 1.54 14.64 -7.89
CA VAL A 16 2.12 15.39 -6.75
C VAL A 16 2.70 16.73 -7.22
N GLU A 17 3.42 16.74 -8.35
CA GLU A 17 3.96 17.97 -8.92
C GLU A 17 2.84 18.92 -9.37
N TYR A 18 1.78 18.39 -10.00
CA TYR A 18 0.62 19.18 -10.36
C TYR A 18 -0.03 19.83 -9.14
N LEU A 19 -0.21 19.08 -8.05
CA LEU A 19 -0.84 19.59 -6.82
C LEU A 19 -0.06 20.79 -6.24
N ARG A 20 1.25 20.91 -6.45
CA ARG A 20 2.03 22.08 -6.01
C ARG A 20 1.61 23.38 -6.69
N SER A 21 0.97 23.30 -7.86
CA SER A 21 0.42 24.46 -8.57
C SER A 21 -1.02 24.80 -8.18
N VAL A 22 -1.68 23.96 -7.38
CA VAL A 22 -3.07 24.15 -6.94
C VAL A 22 -3.08 24.94 -5.62
N PRO A 23 -3.56 26.21 -5.58
CA PRO A 23 -3.44 27.06 -4.38
C PRO A 23 -4.17 26.53 -3.14
N SER A 24 -5.22 25.73 -3.34
CA SER A 24 -6.00 25.12 -2.25
C SER A 24 -5.41 23.78 -1.76
N ALA A 25 -4.40 23.24 -2.44
CA ALA A 25 -3.77 21.98 -2.05
C ALA A 25 -2.68 22.22 -1.00
N ASP A 26 -2.84 21.61 0.16
CA ASP A 26 -1.81 21.62 1.20
C ASP A 26 -0.89 20.40 1.06
N ILE A 27 0.24 20.62 0.39
CA ILE A 27 1.24 19.58 0.12
C ILE A 27 1.87 19.03 1.41
N SER A 28 1.85 19.80 2.50
CA SER A 28 2.39 19.33 3.79
C SER A 28 1.52 18.26 4.46
N ARG A 29 0.29 18.04 3.95
CA ARG A 29 -0.70 17.07 4.46
C ARG A 29 -1.15 16.05 3.41
N LEU A 30 -0.31 15.77 2.41
CA LEU A 30 -0.67 14.88 1.32
C LEU A 30 -0.83 13.42 1.79
N GLY A 31 -1.99 12.82 1.51
CA GLY A 31 -2.26 11.40 1.70
C GLY A 31 -2.60 10.69 0.39
N ILE A 32 -2.39 9.39 0.32
CA ILE A 32 -2.73 8.55 -0.83
C ILE A 32 -3.43 7.27 -0.40
N ALA A 33 -4.41 6.81 -1.17
CA ALA A 33 -5.09 5.56 -0.93
C ALA A 33 -5.27 4.77 -2.23
N GLY A 34 -5.01 3.47 -2.16
CA GLY A 34 -5.09 2.55 -3.28
C GLY A 34 -5.86 1.29 -2.93
N ARG A 35 -6.55 0.73 -3.93
CA ARG A 35 -7.20 -0.57 -3.82
C ARG A 35 -6.69 -1.52 -4.90
N SER A 36 -6.43 -2.78 -4.55
CA SER A 36 -5.96 -3.80 -5.50
C SER A 36 -4.67 -3.37 -6.21
N LEU A 37 -4.58 -3.42 -7.53
CA LEU A 37 -3.42 -2.90 -8.26
C LEU A 37 -3.06 -1.46 -7.85
N GLY A 38 -4.04 -0.63 -7.50
CA GLY A 38 -3.81 0.72 -6.98
C GLY A 38 -3.11 0.74 -5.62
N GLY A 39 -3.28 -0.30 -4.79
CA GLY A 39 -2.51 -0.49 -3.55
C GLY A 39 -1.03 -0.76 -3.81
N ILE A 40 -0.73 -1.60 -4.81
CA ILE A 40 0.65 -1.84 -5.28
C ILE A 40 1.27 -0.54 -5.81
N VAL A 41 0.53 0.20 -6.64
CA VAL A 41 0.98 1.49 -7.17
C VAL A 41 1.21 2.50 -6.04
N THR A 42 0.33 2.51 -5.03
CA THR A 42 0.48 3.34 -3.83
C THR A 42 1.79 3.04 -3.12
N LEU A 43 2.11 1.76 -2.90
CA LEU A 43 3.38 1.35 -2.27
C LEU A 43 4.61 1.82 -3.08
N PHE A 44 4.59 1.66 -4.40
CA PHE A 44 5.68 2.13 -5.26
C PHE A 44 5.80 3.66 -5.29
N ALA A 45 4.68 4.39 -5.23
CA ALA A 45 4.70 5.85 -5.21
C ALA A 45 5.31 6.37 -3.89
N ILE A 46 4.84 5.87 -2.75
CA ILE A 46 5.30 6.33 -1.43
C ILE A 46 6.74 5.89 -1.11
N SER A 47 7.24 4.82 -1.74
CA SER A 47 8.65 4.42 -1.61
C SER A 47 9.61 5.35 -2.36
N ARG A 48 9.10 6.22 -3.25
CA ARG A 48 9.89 7.07 -4.15
C ARG A 48 9.72 8.56 -3.88
N ASN A 49 8.78 8.97 -3.04
CA ASN A 49 8.49 10.38 -2.78
C ASN A 49 8.12 10.61 -1.31
N ARG A 50 8.81 11.56 -0.68
CA ARG A 50 8.66 11.89 0.75
C ARG A 50 7.56 12.91 1.04
N SER A 51 6.84 13.38 0.03
CA SER A 51 5.75 14.36 0.20
C SER A 51 4.52 13.74 0.87
N PHE A 52 4.35 12.42 0.75
CA PHE A 52 3.24 11.71 1.39
C PHE A 52 3.44 11.60 2.91
N ARG A 53 2.40 11.91 3.68
CA ARG A 53 2.38 11.81 5.15
C ARG A 53 1.65 10.56 5.63
N ALA A 54 0.70 10.08 4.84
CA ALA A 54 -0.04 8.85 5.12
C ALA A 54 -0.41 8.12 3.83
N ALA A 55 -0.47 6.80 3.91
CA ALA A 55 -0.85 5.93 2.83
C ALA A 55 -1.83 4.84 3.31
N VAL A 56 -2.78 4.47 2.45
CA VAL A 56 -3.65 3.32 2.66
C VAL A 56 -3.54 2.37 1.48
N ASP A 57 -3.11 1.14 1.73
CA ASP A 57 -3.19 0.05 0.77
C ASP A 57 -4.31 -0.91 1.20
N THR A 58 -5.34 -1.01 0.37
CA THR A 58 -6.46 -1.93 0.57
C THR A 58 -6.46 -3.05 -0.46
N ALA A 59 -6.39 -4.31 -0.03
CA ALA A 59 -6.37 -5.47 -0.93
C ALA A 59 -5.30 -5.38 -2.03
N GLY A 60 -4.22 -4.62 -1.83
CA GLY A 60 -3.14 -4.48 -2.81
C GLY A 60 -2.35 -5.75 -3.04
N GLY A 61 -2.59 -6.77 -2.22
CA GLY A 61 -2.00 -8.07 -2.43
C GLY A 61 -0.50 -8.05 -2.15
N LEU A 62 -0.09 -7.28 -1.15
CA LEU A 62 1.26 -7.33 -0.62
C LEU A 62 1.65 -8.78 -0.37
N LEU A 63 2.62 -9.25 -1.14
CA LEU A 63 3.15 -10.61 -1.08
C LEU A 63 2.10 -11.70 -1.30
N VAL A 64 1.11 -11.48 -2.17
CA VAL A 64 0.27 -12.57 -2.70
C VAL A 64 1.19 -13.65 -3.26
N ARG A 65 1.07 -14.89 -2.77
CA ARG A 65 1.92 -16.03 -3.16
C ARG A 65 1.95 -16.28 -4.66
N SER A 66 0.89 -15.89 -5.35
CA SER A 66 0.73 -16.02 -6.81
C SER A 66 1.55 -15.01 -7.62
N PHE A 67 2.18 -14.02 -6.99
CA PHE A 67 3.04 -13.06 -7.70
C PHE A 67 4.38 -13.68 -8.06
N SER A 68 4.93 -13.25 -9.20
CA SER A 68 6.26 -13.69 -9.61
C SER A 68 7.33 -13.29 -8.57
N PRO A 69 8.40 -14.08 -8.40
CA PRO A 69 9.48 -13.75 -7.47
C PRO A 69 10.06 -12.35 -7.68
N ALA A 70 10.15 -11.89 -8.93
CA ALA A 70 10.62 -10.55 -9.27
C ALA A 70 9.69 -9.45 -8.73
N LEU A 71 8.36 -9.62 -8.86
CA LEU A 71 7.41 -8.66 -8.32
C LEU A 71 7.45 -8.66 -6.79
N GLN A 72 7.56 -9.83 -6.16
CA GLN A 72 7.72 -9.91 -4.70
C GLN A 72 8.98 -9.19 -4.21
N ALA A 73 10.12 -9.38 -4.89
CA ALA A 73 11.38 -8.69 -4.55
C ALA A 73 11.25 -7.17 -4.68
N ALA A 74 10.62 -6.68 -5.76
CA ALA A 74 10.38 -5.27 -5.97
C ALA A 74 9.48 -4.66 -4.88
N LEU A 75 8.42 -5.36 -4.47
CA LEU A 75 7.51 -4.89 -3.40
C LEU A 75 8.21 -4.85 -2.05
N ARG A 76 9.05 -5.84 -1.72
CA ARG A 76 9.87 -5.82 -0.50
C ARG A 76 10.86 -4.65 -0.49
N GLN A 77 11.50 -4.38 -1.63
CA GLN A 77 12.39 -3.24 -1.76
C GLN A 77 11.64 -1.91 -1.58
N ALA A 78 10.46 -1.77 -2.20
CA ALA A 78 9.63 -0.58 -2.05
C ALA A 78 9.21 -0.39 -0.59
N ALA A 79 8.73 -1.45 0.07
CA ALA A 79 8.32 -1.40 1.47
C ALA A 79 9.42 -0.92 2.42
N ARG A 80 10.67 -1.34 2.19
CA ARG A 80 11.84 -0.88 2.99
C ARG A 80 12.19 0.59 2.80
N ALA A 81 11.76 1.22 1.71
CA ALA A 81 12.07 2.61 1.40
C ALA A 81 10.97 3.59 1.83
N VAL A 82 9.83 3.10 2.33
CA VAL A 82 8.73 3.96 2.80
C VAL A 82 9.09 4.66 4.10
N THR A 83 8.79 5.95 4.18
CA THR A 83 9.08 6.79 5.36
C THR A 83 7.83 7.42 5.99
N CYS A 84 6.63 7.13 5.48
CA CYS A 84 5.36 7.67 5.98
C CYS A 84 4.50 6.59 6.65
N LEU A 85 3.44 7.01 7.34
CA LEU A 85 2.49 6.09 7.95
C LEU A 85 1.79 5.27 6.86
N VAL A 86 1.78 3.95 6.99
CA VAL A 86 1.07 3.06 6.05
C VAL A 86 0.08 2.19 6.80
N LEU A 87 -1.19 2.30 6.39
CA LEU A 87 -2.26 1.39 6.79
C LEU A 87 -2.45 0.32 5.71
N LEU A 88 -2.18 -0.93 6.07
CA LEU A 88 -2.41 -2.10 5.21
C LEU A 88 -3.72 -2.78 5.62
N MET A 89 -4.63 -2.97 4.67
CA MET A 89 -5.95 -3.56 4.91
C MET A 89 -6.28 -4.68 3.92
N ASP A 90 -6.39 -5.91 4.42
CA ASP A 90 -6.89 -7.04 3.64
C ASP A 90 -8.19 -7.60 4.22
N ALA A 91 -9.10 -7.98 3.33
CA ALA A 91 -10.31 -8.67 3.71
C ALA A 91 -10.00 -10.14 4.02
N GLN A 92 -10.60 -10.69 5.09
CA GLN A 92 -10.30 -12.07 5.45
C GLN A 92 -10.65 -13.10 4.36
N ASN A 93 -11.66 -12.80 3.57
CA ASN A 93 -12.15 -13.66 2.50
C ASN A 93 -11.53 -13.36 1.13
N ASP A 94 -10.54 -12.47 1.06
CA ASP A 94 -9.85 -12.21 -0.20
C ASP A 94 -8.99 -13.43 -0.59
N ARG A 95 -9.15 -13.90 -1.83
CA ARG A 95 -8.50 -15.12 -2.33
C ARG A 95 -7.98 -14.91 -3.76
N PRO A 96 -6.68 -15.16 -4.01
CA PRO A 96 -5.63 -15.47 -3.03
C PRO A 96 -5.30 -14.26 -2.16
N ARG A 97 -5.19 -14.45 -0.84
CA ARG A 97 -4.86 -13.37 0.09
C ARG A 97 -3.38 -12.99 0.00
N GLY A 98 -3.07 -11.70 0.08
CA GLY A 98 -1.73 -11.21 0.37
C GLY A 98 -1.23 -11.65 1.75
N ASP A 99 0.09 -11.73 1.90
CA ASP A 99 0.76 -11.91 3.19
C ASP A 99 1.20 -10.53 3.71
N THR A 100 0.24 -9.81 4.30
CA THR A 100 0.49 -8.51 4.94
C THR A 100 1.24 -8.63 6.27
N ASP A 101 1.36 -9.83 6.85
CA ASP A 101 2.12 -10.10 8.07
C ASP A 101 3.63 -10.21 7.80
N ALA A 102 4.05 -10.67 6.62
CA ALA A 102 5.46 -10.72 6.23
C ALA A 102 6.15 -9.34 6.25
N LEU A 103 5.42 -8.25 6.02
CA LEU A 103 5.96 -6.90 6.17
C LEU A 103 6.08 -6.42 7.63
N ARG A 104 5.24 -6.92 8.54
CA ARG A 104 5.39 -6.65 10.00
C ARG A 104 6.73 -7.21 10.51
N GLY A 105 7.20 -8.32 9.94
CA GLY A 105 8.46 -8.97 10.31
C GLY A 105 9.71 -8.27 9.76
N GLU A 106 9.68 -7.75 8.53
CA GLU A 106 10.83 -7.07 7.92
C GLU A 106 11.11 -5.69 8.52
N GLY A 107 10.08 -4.97 8.99
CA GLY A 107 10.25 -3.69 9.70
C GLY A 107 10.93 -3.80 11.07
N ARG A 108 11.18 -5.02 11.59
CA ARG A 108 11.75 -5.26 12.93
C ARG A 108 13.27 -5.50 12.95
N ARG A 109 13.94 -5.65 11.80
CA ARG A 109 15.35 -6.11 11.75
C ARG A 109 16.38 -5.05 11.30
N GLY A 110 16.38 -3.85 11.87
CA GLY A 110 17.58 -3.00 11.75
C GLY A 110 17.47 -1.50 11.89
N VAL A 111 16.32 -0.96 12.23
CA VAL A 111 16.17 0.41 12.70
C VAL A 111 15.16 0.32 13.83
N THR A 112 15.35 1.03 14.93
CA THR A 112 14.25 1.36 15.85
C THR A 112 13.17 2.04 15.02
N ALA A 113 12.25 1.26 14.46
CA ALA A 113 11.16 1.78 13.67
C ALA A 113 10.31 2.65 14.59
N PRO A 114 9.98 3.90 14.21
CA PRO A 114 8.88 4.59 14.84
C PRO A 114 7.63 3.71 14.69
N ALA A 115 6.68 3.86 15.60
CA ALA A 115 5.51 3.00 15.82
C ALA A 115 4.45 2.99 14.68
N ASP A 116 4.86 3.06 13.42
CA ASP A 116 4.14 3.77 12.36
C ASP A 116 3.55 2.86 11.26
N HIS A 117 3.66 1.54 11.43
CA HIS A 117 3.01 0.55 10.56
C HIS A 117 1.86 -0.16 11.29
N VAL A 118 0.63 0.21 10.95
CA VAL A 118 -0.59 -0.45 11.41
C VAL A 118 -1.09 -1.34 10.29
N SER A 119 -1.02 -2.65 10.48
CA SER A 119 -1.74 -3.61 9.62
C SER A 119 -3.01 -4.04 10.32
N ALA A 120 -4.15 -3.90 9.62
CA ALA A 120 -5.48 -4.22 10.11
C ALA A 120 -6.15 -5.23 9.17
N VAL A 121 -6.36 -6.44 9.65
CA VAL A 121 -7.15 -7.46 8.94
C VAL A 121 -8.61 -7.24 9.30
N TYR A 122 -9.45 -6.92 8.31
CA TYR A 122 -10.88 -6.68 8.54
C TYR A 122 -11.74 -7.82 7.99
N ALA A 123 -12.80 -8.16 8.72
CA ALA A 123 -13.83 -9.07 8.22
C ALA A 123 -14.79 -8.28 7.32
N LYS A 124 -14.85 -8.60 6.02
CA LYS A 124 -15.91 -8.08 5.16
C LYS A 124 -17.23 -8.73 5.60
N LYS A 125 -18.24 -7.94 5.98
CA LYS A 125 -19.61 -8.43 6.21
C LYS A 125 -20.15 -9.03 4.90
N SER A 126 -20.00 -10.33 4.72
CA SER A 126 -20.73 -11.07 3.70
C SER A 126 -20.94 -12.52 4.17
N ARG A 127 -21.93 -12.72 5.06
CA ARG A 127 -22.78 -13.92 5.25
C ARG A 127 -23.64 -13.91 6.54
N LEU A 128 -24.26 -12.77 6.90
CA LEU A 128 -25.28 -12.73 7.97
C LEU A 128 -26.71 -12.46 7.46
N ALA A 129 -26.96 -12.57 6.15
CA ALA A 129 -28.27 -12.31 5.55
C ALA A 129 -28.80 -13.44 4.64
N ARG A 130 -28.38 -14.68 4.86
CA ARG A 130 -29.08 -15.88 4.33
C ARG A 130 -29.04 -16.99 5.37
N ALA A 131 -29.79 -16.78 6.44
CA ALA A 131 -30.20 -17.80 7.40
C ALA A 131 -31.46 -17.30 8.14
N ARG A 132 -32.45 -16.82 7.37
CA ARG A 132 -33.84 -16.61 7.78
C ARG A 132 -34.71 -16.64 6.53
N GLU A 133 -35.04 -17.85 6.13
CA GLU A 133 -36.34 -18.32 5.61
C GLU A 133 -36.28 -19.83 5.46
#